data_AF-A0A8T5BKZ7-F1
#
_entry.id   AF-A0A8T5BKZ7-F1
#
_cell.length_a   1.000
_cell.length_b   1.000
_cell.length_c   1.000
_cell.angle_alpha   90.00
_cell.angle_beta   90.00
_cell.angle_gamma   90.00
#
_symmetry.space_group_name_H-M   'P 1'
#
loop_
_entity.id
_entity.type
_entity.pdbx_description
1 polymer ?
#
loop_
_entity_poly.entity_id
_entity_poly.type
_entity_poly.pdbx_seq_one_letter_code
_entity_poly.pdbx_strand_id
1 'polypeptide(L)' 'MGVSFVDVKVKVTRKGVIIPEELFREMMGAYVRLEQILATLETLADKDALKTIGRSREEVAKGEYVECSIDELEKILK' A
#
# COMPACT_ATOMS: atom_id res chain seq x y z
N MET A 1 4.13 4.74 35.61
CA MET A 1 4.83 5.60 34.63
C MET A 1 3.96 5.68 33.40
N GLY A 2 3.43 6.86 33.09
CA GLY A 2 2.68 7.10 31.85
C GLY A 2 3.67 7.55 30.77
N VAL A 3 3.66 6.89 29.62
CA VAL A 3 4.44 7.31 28.46
C VAL A 3 3.54 8.22 27.62
N SER A 4 3.92 9.49 27.46
CA SER A 4 3.18 10.47 26.66
C SER A 4 3.66 10.43 25.21
N PHE A 5 2.82 9.92 24.32
CA PHE A 5 2.93 10.16 22.88
C PHE A 5 2.06 11.39 22.59
N VAL A 6 2.70 12.53 22.32
CA VAL A 6 2.15 13.77 21.73
C VAL A 6 0.66 14.01 22.06
N ASP A 7 0.34 14.44 23.27
CA ASP A 7 -0.97 14.92 23.75
C ASP A 7 -2.24 14.09 23.41
N VAL A 8 -2.12 12.81 23.03
CA VAL A 8 -3.28 11.96 22.78
C VAL A 8 -3.65 11.17 24.04
N LYS A 9 -4.82 11.46 24.60
CA LYS A 9 -5.32 10.81 25.83
C LYS A 9 -5.80 9.38 25.56
N VAL A 10 -4.89 8.44 25.57
CA VAL A 10 -5.19 7.00 25.59
C VAL A 10 -5.44 6.56 27.03
N LYS A 11 -6.53 5.83 27.28
CA LYS A 11 -6.85 5.32 28.63
C LYS A 11 -6.66 3.81 28.71
N VAL A 12 -5.73 3.38 29.56
CA VAL A 12 -5.51 1.95 29.84
C VAL A 12 -6.43 1.50 30.97
N THR A 13 -7.08 0.36 30.79
CA THR A 13 -7.95 -0.29 31.78
C THR A 13 -7.50 -1.73 31.99
N ARG A 14 -8.02 -2.40 33.04
CA ARG A 14 -7.75 -3.83 33.26
C ARG A 14 -8.25 -4.73 32.12
N LYS A 15 -9.22 -4.27 31.32
CA LYS A 15 -9.83 -5.03 30.22
C LYS A 15 -9.24 -4.68 28.85
N GLY A 16 -8.37 -3.68 28.77
CA GLY A 16 -7.80 -3.23 27.49
C GLY A 16 -7.60 -1.72 27.44
N VAL A 17 -7.41 -1.21 26.22
CA VAL A 17 -7.03 0.18 25.94
C VAL A 17 -8.19 0.88 25.23
N ILE A 18 -8.58 2.05 25.73
CA ILE A 18 -9.55 2.93 25.10
C ILE A 18 -8.78 3.98 24.30
N ILE A 19 -8.99 3.97 22.99
CA ILE A 19 -8.30 4.82 22.03
C ILE A 19 -9.31 5.81 21.45
N PRO A 20 -9.01 7.12 21.40
CA PRO A 20 -9.83 8.08 20.67
C PRO A 20 -10.02 7.67 19.21
N GLU A 21 -11.22 7.87 18.67
CA GLU A 21 -11.56 7.40 17.32
C GLU A 21 -10.66 8.00 16.23
N GLU A 22 -10.28 9.27 16.36
CA GLU A 22 -9.36 9.94 15.42
C GLU A 22 -7.98 9.28 15.41
N LEU A 23 -7.41 9.03 16.60
CA LEU A 23 -6.14 8.32 16.71
C LEU A 23 -6.25 6.89 16.14
N PHE A 24 -7.37 6.21 16.38
CA PHE A 24 -7.58 4.88 15.81
C PHE A 24 -7.62 4.93 14.28
N ARG A 25 -8.28 5.93 13.67
CA ARG A 25 -8.27 6.13 12.22
C ARG A 25 -6.86 6.37 11.68
N GLU A 26 -6.07 7.20 12.35
CA GLU A 26 -4.68 7.45 11.95
C GLU A 26 -3.83 6.19 12.02
N MET A 27 -3.95 5.43 13.11
CA MET A 27 -3.27 4.14 13.30
C MET A 27 -3.64 3.16 12.19
N MET A 28 -4.93 3.01 11.88
CA MET A 28 -5.39 2.14 10.80
C MET A 28 -4.89 2.61 9.43
N GLY A 29 -4.86 3.93 9.19
CA GLY A 29 -4.29 4.49 7.96
C GLY A 29 -2.80 4.21 7.80
N ALA A 30 -2.03 4.32 8.88
CA ALA A 30 -0.61 3.96 8.89
C ALA A 30 -0.41 2.46 8.66
N TYR A 31 -1.23 1.62 9.29
CA TYR A 31 -1.20 0.17 9.13
C TYR A 31 -1.44 -0.24 7.67
N VAL A 32 -2.48 0.30 7.02
CA VAL A 32 -2.78 0.00 5.61
C VAL A 32 -1.62 0.39 4.68
N ARG A 33 -0.97 1.53 4.92
CA ARG A 33 0.20 1.94 4.12
C ARG A 33 1.37 0.97 4.30
N LEU A 34 1.61 0.49 5.52
CA LEU A 34 2.66 -0.50 5.78
C LEU A 34 2.38 -1.82 5.06
N GLU A 35 1.13 -2.30 5.11
CA GLU A 35 0.71 -3.51 4.38
C GLU A 35 0.94 -3.38 2.86
N GLN A 36 0.62 -2.22 2.27
CA GLN A 36 0.89 -1.96 0.85
C GLN A 36 2.39 -2.01 0.51
N ILE A 37 3.24 -1.44 1.38
CA ILE A 37 4.69 -1.49 1.22
C ILE A 37 5.17 -2.94 1.31
N LEU A 38 4.70 -3.70 2.30
CA LEU A 38 5.08 -5.11 2.49
C LEU A 38 4.67 -5.96 1.28
N ALA A 39 3.44 -5.84 0.78
CA ALA A 39 2.99 -6.55 -0.42
C ALA A 39 3.86 -6.23 -1.65
N THR A 40 4.30 -4.98 -1.78
CA THR A 40 5.22 -4.58 -2.85
C THR A 40 6.58 -5.25 -2.67
N LEU A 41 7.14 -5.26 -1.45
CA LEU A 41 8.40 -5.93 -1.16
C LEU A 41 8.34 -7.44 -1.39
N GLU A 42 7.22 -8.09 -1.04
CA GLU A 42 6.98 -9.51 -1.32
C GLU A 42 6.96 -9.77 -2.82
N THR A 43 6.26 -8.93 -3.59
CA THR A 43 6.24 -9.00 -5.06
C THR A 43 7.65 -8.84 -5.65
N LEU A 44 8.46 -7.93 -5.11
CA LEU A 44 9.84 -7.75 -5.54
C LEU A 44 10.77 -8.88 -5.09
N ALA A 45 10.48 -9.55 -3.98
CA ALA A 45 11.22 -10.72 -3.52
C ALA A 45 10.90 -11.98 -4.36
N ASP A 46 9.72 -12.02 -4.98
CA ASP A 46 9.33 -13.06 -5.92
C ASP A 46 10.00 -12.87 -7.29
N LYS A 47 10.97 -13.76 -7.57
CA LYS A 47 11.73 -13.76 -8.82
C LYS A 47 10.87 -13.99 -10.06
N ASP A 48 9.77 -14.73 -9.95
CA ASP A 48 8.91 -15.03 -11.10
C ASP A 48 7.95 -13.85 -11.36
N ALA A 49 7.49 -13.16 -10.33
CA ALA A 49 6.81 -11.88 -10.47
C ALA A 49 7.71 -10.82 -11.13
N LEU A 50 8.98 -10.71 -10.71
CA LEU A 50 9.96 -9.81 -11.34
C LEU A 50 10.23 -10.14 -12.81
N LYS A 51 10.36 -11.42 -13.18
CA LYS A 51 10.50 -11.83 -14.57
C LYS A 51 9.28 -11.43 -15.40
N THR A 52 8.08 -11.54 -14.83
CA THR A 52 6.83 -11.16 -15.49
C THR A 52 6.78 -9.66 -15.75
N ILE A 53 7.16 -8.84 -14.76
CA ILE A 53 7.29 -7.38 -14.92
C ILE A 53 8.34 -7.05 -16.00
N GLY A 54 9.49 -7.74 -15.98
CA GLY A 54 10.54 -7.56 -16.98
C GLY A 54 10.08 -7.88 -18.40
N ARG A 55 9.39 -9.01 -18.59
CA ARG A 55 8.82 -9.41 -19.88
C ARG A 55 7.78 -8.40 -20.35
N SER A 56 6.85 -7.98 -19.48
CA SER A 56 5.85 -6.96 -19.82
C SER A 56 6.49 -5.66 -20.33
N ARG A 57 7.58 -5.19 -19.70
CA ARG A 57 8.33 -4.02 -20.17
C ARG A 57 8.99 -4.24 -21.54
N GLU A 58 9.53 -5.43 -21.78
CA GLU A 58 10.16 -5.79 -23.05
C GLU A 58 9.14 -5.83 -24.20
N GLU A 59 7.95 -6.38 -23.95
CA GLU A 59 6.87 -6.46 -24.95
C GLU A 59 6.32 -5.06 -25.28
N VAL A 60 6.20 -4.16 -24.28
CA VAL A 60 5.89 -2.73 -24.53
C VAL A 60 6.98 -2.06 -25.36
N ALA A 61 8.27 -2.29 -25.04
CA ALA A 61 9.39 -1.70 -25.77
C ALA A 61 9.47 -2.20 -27.22
N LYS A 62 9.03 -3.43 -27.50
CA LYS A 62 8.91 -3.99 -28.85
C LYS A 62 7.69 -3.46 -29.62
N GLY A 63 6.80 -2.70 -28.96
CA GLY A 63 5.54 -2.22 -29.54
C GLY A 63 4.47 -3.31 -29.66
N GLU A 64 4.65 -4.46 -28.99
CA GLU A 64 3.67 -5.54 -28.95
C GLU A 64 2.48 -5.18 -28.04
N TYR A 65 2.70 -4.29 -27.07
CA TYR A 65 1.68 -3.71 -26.20
C TYR A 65 1.89 -2.20 -26.03
N VAL A 66 0.81 -1.50 -25.68
CA VAL A 66 0.82 -0.06 -25.38
C VAL A 66 0.50 0.14 -23.90
N GLU A 67 1.35 0.87 -23.19
CA GLU A 67 1.09 1.24 -21.79
C GLU A 67 0.06 2.39 -21.74
N CYS A 68 -0.91 2.28 -20.84
CA CYS A 68 -2.12 3.09 -20.85
C CYS A 68 -2.62 3.30 -19.43
N SER A 69 -2.91 4.54 -19.06
CA SER A 69 -3.68 4.83 -17.85
C SER A 69 -5.16 4.51 -18.05
N ILE A 70 -5.91 4.24 -16.98
CA ILE A 70 -7.35 3.92 -17.09
C ILE A 70 -8.13 5.04 -17.81
N ASP A 71 -7.74 6.29 -17.59
CA ASP A 71 -8.38 7.47 -18.19
C ASP A 71 -8.13 7.60 -19.71
N GLU A 72 -7.12 6.90 -20.24
CA GLU A 72 -6.76 6.91 -21.65
C GLU A 72 -7.26 5.68 -22.40
N LEU A 73 -7.83 4.71 -21.69
CA LEU A 73 -8.24 3.41 -22.24
C LEU A 73 -9.27 3.56 -23.37
N GLU A 74 -10.26 4.45 -23.20
CA GLU A 74 -11.26 4.73 -24.23
C GLU A 74 -10.68 5.35 -25.51
N LYS A 75 -9.51 5.99 -25.44
CA LYS A 75 -8.84 6.58 -26.61
C LYS A 75 -8.07 5.53 -27.40
N ILE A 76 -7.53 4.52 -26.72
CA ILE A 76 -6.70 3.46 -27.31
C ILE A 76 -7.55 2.33 -27.90
N LEU A 77 -8.74 2.07 -27.35
CA LEU A 77 -9.65 1.01 -27.83
C LEU A 77 -10.50 1.40 -29.06
N LYS A 78 -10.27 2.57 -29.66
CA LYS A 78 -10.97 3.02 -30.88
C LYS A 78 -10.15 2.75 -32.12
#